data_AF-A0AA94WKL1-F1
#
_entry.id   AF-A0AA94WKL1-F1
#
_cell.length_a   1.000
_cell.length_b   1.000
_cell.length_c   1.000
_cell.angle_alpha   90.00
_cell.angle_beta   90.00
_cell.angle_gamma   90.00
#
_symmetry.space_group_name_H-M   'P 1'
#
loop_
_entity.id
_entity.type
_entity.pdbx_description
1 polymer ?
#
loop_
_entity_poly.entity_id
_entity_poly.type
_entity_poly.pdbx_seq_one_letter_code
_entity_poly.pdbx_strand_id
1 'polypeptide(L)'
;MIGRKILSALTTGLFMIMLYSAYDGFGIGIFFGMYLLLIIFIYGIPSSILSDFLTKGLTRKTRMVAAFFIHIFLAILYVLIPLFLSGYNRGMGFSEVTGSLDVFFFISAVISAFAFWITDELMKNEPCKLKRRKLLNWIGDLKI
;
A
#
# COMPACT_ATOMS: atom_id res chain seq x y z
N MET A 1 9.13 3.76 -14.65
CA MET A 1 7.85 4.02 -13.93
C MET A 1 7.50 2.85 -13.02
N ILE A 2 7.50 1.61 -13.54
CA ILE A 2 7.14 0.41 -12.78
C ILE A 2 8.13 0.08 -11.63
N GLY A 3 9.45 0.18 -11.87
CA GLY A 3 10.45 -0.13 -10.84
C GLY A 3 10.37 0.74 -9.58
N ARG A 4 9.87 1.99 -9.70
CA ARG A 4 9.58 2.84 -8.53
C ARG A 4 8.48 2.21 -7.68
N LYS A 5 7.38 1.82 -8.32
CA LYS A 5 6.17 1.29 -7.67
C LYS A 5 6.45 -0.06 -7.02
N ILE A 6 7.24 -0.92 -7.68
CA ILE A 6 7.71 -2.20 -7.11
C ILE A 6 8.54 -1.93 -5.85
N LEU A 7 9.50 -1.00 -5.92
CA LEU A 7 10.33 -0.69 -4.75
C LEU A 7 9.50 -0.09 -3.61
N SER A 8 8.54 0.79 -3.90
CA SER A 8 7.59 1.32 -2.92
C SER A 8 6.78 0.20 -2.27
N ALA A 9 6.26 -0.73 -3.07
CA ALA A 9 5.47 -1.87 -2.58
C ALA A 9 6.30 -2.76 -1.63
N LEU A 10 7.53 -3.10 -2.03
CA LEU A 10 8.46 -3.87 -1.19
C LEU A 10 8.79 -3.12 0.10
N THR A 11 9.09 -1.82 0.01
CA THR A 11 9.42 -1.00 1.17
C THR A 11 8.25 -0.94 2.15
N THR A 12 7.04 -0.74 1.65
CA THR A 12 5.83 -0.73 2.49
C THR A 12 5.54 -2.10 3.08
N GLY A 13 5.67 -3.18 2.31
CA GLY A 13 5.47 -4.53 2.85
C GLY A 13 6.45 -4.85 3.98
N LEU A 14 7.74 -4.53 3.81
CA LEU A 14 8.75 -4.67 4.87
C LEU A 14 8.40 -3.82 6.10
N PHE A 15 7.93 -2.59 5.89
CA PHE A 15 7.47 -1.74 6.98
C PHE A 15 6.28 -2.35 7.74
N MET A 16 5.29 -2.90 7.02
CA MET A 16 4.15 -3.58 7.66
C MET A 16 4.60 -4.83 8.42
N ILE A 17 5.52 -5.64 7.87
CA ILE A 17 6.09 -6.81 8.58
C ILE A 17 6.73 -6.36 9.89
N MET A 18 7.55 -5.31 9.87
CA MET A 18 8.20 -4.78 11.08
C MET A 18 7.17 -4.28 12.10
N LEU A 19 6.14 -3.57 11.64
CA LEU A 19 5.08 -3.02 12.50
C LEU A 19 4.30 -4.12 13.22
N TYR A 20 3.84 -5.15 12.50
CA TYR A 20 3.12 -6.26 13.13
C TYR A 20 4.03 -7.16 13.97
N SER A 21 5.29 -7.33 13.54
CA SER A 21 6.27 -8.10 14.34
C SER A 21 6.55 -7.44 15.69
N ALA A 22 6.56 -6.11 15.75
CA ALA A 22 6.73 -5.36 16.99
C ALA A 22 5.51 -5.44 17.91
N TYR A 23 4.31 -5.66 17.35
CA TYR A 23 3.07 -5.72 18.13
C TYR A 23 2.80 -7.13 18.68
N ASP A 24 2.92 -8.17 17.85
CA ASP A 24 2.42 -9.52 18.15
C ASP A 24 3.47 -10.62 17.94
N GLY A 25 4.72 -10.23 17.66
CA GLY A 25 5.84 -11.14 17.45
C GLY A 25 6.11 -11.48 15.99
N PHE A 26 7.33 -11.98 15.75
CA PHE A 26 7.91 -12.12 14.41
C PHE A 26 7.10 -13.05 13.47
N GLY A 27 6.56 -14.16 13.99
CA GLY A 27 5.79 -15.11 13.19
C GLY A 27 4.50 -14.49 12.63
N ILE A 28 3.76 -13.79 13.49
CA ILE A 28 2.52 -13.10 13.11
C ILE A 28 2.83 -11.94 12.16
N GLY A 29 3.91 -11.20 12.40
CA GLY A 29 4.32 -10.11 11.54
C GLY A 29 4.69 -10.53 10.12
N ILE A 30 5.40 -11.66 9.96
CA ILE A 30 5.67 -12.23 8.64
C ILE A 30 4.37 -12.67 7.97
N PHE A 31 3.49 -13.39 8.69
CA PHE A 31 2.25 -13.91 8.12
C PHE A 31 1.37 -12.79 7.55
N PHE A 32 1.06 -11.77 8.36
CA PHE A 32 0.27 -10.63 7.90
C PHE A 32 0.99 -9.78 6.86
N GLY A 33 2.29 -9.56 7.03
CA GLY A 33 3.05 -8.73 6.12
C GLY A 33 3.24 -9.35 4.73
N MET A 34 3.37 -10.68 4.62
CA MET A 34 3.36 -11.38 3.33
C MET A 34 2.00 -11.25 2.63
N TYR A 35 0.90 -11.40 3.38
CA TYR A 35 -0.45 -11.24 2.84
C TYR A 35 -0.69 -9.80 2.35
N LEU A 36 -0.31 -8.80 3.15
CA LEU A 36 -0.42 -7.39 2.78
C LEU A 36 0.47 -7.03 1.60
N LEU A 37 1.68 -7.59 1.50
CA LEU A 37 2.55 -7.38 0.36
C LEU A 37 1.84 -7.77 -0.94
N LEU A 38 1.21 -8.94 -0.98
CA LEU A 38 0.45 -9.40 -2.15
C LEU A 38 -0.68 -8.41 -2.51
N ILE A 39 -1.41 -7.93 -1.50
CA ILE A 39 -2.47 -6.93 -1.69
C ILE A 39 -1.89 -5.62 -2.24
N ILE A 40 -0.75 -5.15 -1.74
CA ILE A 40 -0.10 -3.92 -2.23
C ILE A 40 0.33 -4.08 -3.69
N PHE A 41 0.78 -5.27 -4.12
CA PHE A 41 1.09 -5.51 -5.52
C PHE A 41 -0.15 -5.45 -6.41
N ILE A 42 -1.25 -6.10 -5.99
CA ILE A 42 -2.48 -6.19 -6.77
C ILE A 42 -3.24 -4.86 -6.80
N TYR A 43 -3.30 -4.12 -5.68
CA TYR A 43 -4.10 -2.90 -5.55
C TYR A 43 -3.29 -1.62 -5.40
N GLY A 44 -2.19 -1.67 -4.64
CA GLY A 44 -1.33 -0.50 -4.42
C GLY A 44 -0.69 -0.02 -5.72
N ILE A 45 -0.09 -0.91 -6.51
CA ILE A 45 0.57 -0.52 -7.77
C ILE A 45 -0.44 0.10 -8.76
N PRO A 46 -1.60 -0.54 -9.06
CA PRO A 46 -2.61 0.10 -9.91
C PRO A 46 -3.14 1.41 -9.34
N SER A 47 -3.37 1.50 -8.03
CA SER A 47 -3.77 2.75 -7.35
C SER A 47 -2.76 3.87 -7.61
N SER A 48 -1.45 3.59 -7.47
CA SER A 48 -0.41 4.58 -7.76
C SER A 48 -0.34 4.94 -9.24
N ILE A 49 -0.57 4.00 -10.17
CA ILE A 49 -0.65 4.30 -11.61
C ILE A 49 -1.83 5.24 -11.90
N LEU A 50 -3.01 4.90 -11.38
CA LEU A 50 -4.22 5.70 -11.57
C LEU A 50 -4.05 7.10 -10.96
N SER A 51 -3.45 7.17 -9.76
CA SER A 51 -3.12 8.42 -9.09
C SER A 51 -2.18 9.30 -9.93
N ASP A 52 -1.10 8.75 -10.47
CA ASP A 52 -0.18 9.50 -11.35
C ASP A 52 -0.88 9.97 -12.64
N PHE A 53 -1.80 9.15 -13.19
CA PHE A 53 -2.58 9.49 -14.38
C PHE A 53 -3.54 10.65 -14.12
N LEU A 54 -4.38 10.55 -13.08
CA LEU A 54 -5.38 11.56 -12.74
C LEU A 54 -4.78 12.88 -12.29
N THR A 55 -3.57 12.86 -11.72
CA THR A 55 -2.94 14.06 -11.15
C THR A 55 -1.86 14.68 -12.03
N LYS A 56 -1.68 14.20 -13.28
CA LYS A 56 -0.60 14.62 -14.20
C LYS A 56 -0.55 16.12 -14.49
N GLY A 57 -1.70 16.80 -14.48
CA GLY A 57 -1.82 18.25 -14.75
C GLY A 57 -1.75 19.15 -13.50
N LEU A 58 -1.60 18.59 -12.31
CA LEU A 58 -1.63 19.33 -11.06
C LEU A 58 -0.24 19.83 -10.65
N THR A 59 -0.19 20.94 -9.90
CA THR A 59 1.06 21.42 -9.30
C THR A 59 1.59 20.43 -8.27
N ARG A 60 2.89 20.47 -7.96
CA ARG A 60 3.54 19.45 -7.10
C ARG A 60 2.82 19.22 -5.76
N LYS A 61 2.39 20.29 -5.08
CA LYS A 61 1.71 20.20 -3.78
C LYS A 61 0.29 19.63 -3.92
N THR A 62 -0.49 20.13 -4.89
CA THR A 62 -1.87 19.64 -5.09
C THR A 62 -1.89 18.20 -5.62
N ARG A 63 -0.93 17.84 -6.48
CA ARG A 63 -0.71 16.46 -6.92
C ARG A 63 -0.48 15.51 -5.74
N MET A 64 0.38 15.89 -4.79
CA MET A 64 0.70 15.07 -3.63
C MET A 64 -0.54 14.83 -2.76
N VAL A 65 -1.33 15.88 -2.49
CA VAL A 65 -2.55 15.79 -1.69
C VAL A 65 -3.64 15.00 -2.42
N ALA A 66 -3.86 15.25 -3.72
CA ALA A 66 -4.81 14.48 -4.52
C ALA A 66 -4.41 13.00 -4.60
N ALA A 67 -3.11 12.72 -4.73
CA ALA A 67 -2.60 11.36 -4.73
C ALA A 67 -2.87 10.63 -3.41
N PHE A 68 -2.73 11.31 -2.27
CA PHE A 68 -3.06 10.76 -0.96
C PHE A 68 -4.53 10.32 -0.90
N PHE A 69 -5.45 11.22 -1.26
CA PHE A 69 -6.88 10.91 -1.24
C PHE A 69 -7.23 9.73 -2.15
N ILE A 70 -6.63 9.64 -3.33
CA ILE A 70 -6.87 8.51 -4.24
C ILE A 70 -6.44 7.18 -3.61
N HIS A 71 -5.27 7.12 -2.95
CA HIS A 71 -4.79 5.89 -2.31
C HIS A 71 -5.68 5.45 -1.15
N ILE A 72 -6.03 6.38 -0.26
CA ILE A 72 -6.90 6.10 0.88
C ILE A 72 -8.29 5.68 0.40
N PHE A 73 -8.86 6.40 -0.56
CA PHE A 73 -10.16 6.08 -1.14
C PHE A 73 -10.20 4.68 -1.74
N LEU A 74 -9.19 4.31 -2.54
CA LEU A 74 -9.12 2.98 -3.14
C LEU A 74 -8.90 1.87 -2.11
N ALA A 75 -8.11 2.13 -1.06
CA ALA A 75 -7.91 1.17 0.03
C ALA A 75 -9.20 0.93 0.83
N ILE A 76 -9.98 2.00 1.07
CA ILE A 76 -11.30 1.89 1.70
C ILE A 76 -12.23 1.07 0.81
N LEU A 77 -12.30 1.37 -0.49
CA LEU A 77 -13.13 0.61 -1.44
C LEU A 77 -12.73 -0.87 -1.51
N TYR A 78 -11.43 -1.17 -1.44
CA TYR A 78 -10.92 -2.54 -1.44
C TYR A 78 -11.51 -3.38 -0.30
N VAL A 79 -11.71 -2.79 0.88
CA VAL A 79 -12.31 -3.48 2.03
C VAL A 79 -13.84 -3.46 1.96
N LEU A 80 -14.43 -2.32 1.60
CA LEU A 80 -15.89 -2.15 1.61
C LEU A 80 -16.59 -2.95 0.50
N ILE A 81 -16.03 -3.06 -0.70
CA ILE A 81 -16.69 -3.76 -1.82
C ILE A 81 -16.95 -5.25 -1.49
N PRO A 82 -15.94 -6.04 -1.06
CA PRO A 82 -16.18 -7.42 -0.63
C PRO A 82 -17.16 -7.52 0.53
N LEU A 83 -17.10 -6.59 1.48
CA LEU A 83 -18.02 -6.54 2.63
C LEU A 83 -19.48 -6.36 2.17
N PHE A 84 -19.72 -5.50 1.17
CA PHE A 84 -21.07 -5.30 0.61
C PHE A 84 -21.52 -6.48 -0.28
N LEU A 85 -20.60 -7.10 -1.04
CA LEU A 85 -20.90 -8.20 -1.97
C LEU A 85 -21.10 -9.54 -1.28
N SER A 86 -20.49 -9.78 -0.12
CA SER A 86 -20.62 -11.04 0.63
C SER A 86 -22.02 -11.27 1.19
N GLY A 87 -22.97 -10.35 0.97
CA GLY A 87 -24.34 -10.49 1.42
C GLY A 87 -24.46 -10.47 2.94
N TYR A 88 -23.54 -9.78 3.63
CA TYR A 88 -23.53 -9.61 5.09
C TYR A 88 -24.93 -9.22 5.56
N ASN A 89 -25.61 -10.19 6.18
CA ASN A 89 -27.03 -10.14 6.49
C ASN A 89 -27.37 -8.84 7.22
N ARG A 90 -28.32 -8.08 6.66
CA ARG A 90 -28.87 -6.80 7.16
C ARG A 90 -29.45 -6.83 8.59
N GLY A 91 -29.28 -7.91 9.36
CA GLY A 91 -29.93 -8.12 10.66
C GLY A 91 -29.00 -8.23 11.87
N MET A 92 -27.68 -8.35 11.71
CA MET A 92 -26.76 -8.44 12.86
C MET A 92 -25.62 -7.45 12.67
N GLY A 93 -25.72 -6.31 13.36
CA GLY A 93 -24.58 -5.45 13.60
C GLY A 93 -23.44 -6.29 14.18
N PHE A 94 -22.25 -6.13 13.62
CA PHE A 94 -20.97 -6.53 14.21
C PHE A 94 -21.05 -7.77 15.12
N SER A 95 -21.29 -8.97 14.58
CA SER A 95 -21.05 -10.17 15.39
C SER A 95 -19.57 -10.17 15.80
N GLU A 96 -19.31 -10.18 17.10
CA GLU A 96 -18.10 -9.64 17.76
C GLU A 96 -16.75 -10.14 17.20
N VAL A 97 -16.71 -11.32 16.57
CA VAL A 97 -15.50 -11.90 15.97
C VAL A 97 -15.27 -11.48 14.51
N THR A 98 -16.34 -11.36 13.70
CA THR A 98 -16.19 -10.84 12.32
C THR A 98 -16.02 -9.32 12.34
N GLY A 99 -16.72 -8.62 13.22
CA GLY A 99 -16.60 -7.16 13.35
C GLY A 99 -15.18 -6.72 13.74
N SER A 100 -14.51 -7.46 14.62
CA SER A 100 -13.12 -7.15 15.01
C SER A 100 -12.12 -7.43 13.89
N LEU A 101 -12.31 -8.51 13.12
CA LEU A 101 -11.48 -8.80 11.94
C LEU A 101 -11.71 -7.79 10.80
N ASP A 102 -12.96 -7.39 10.55
CA ASP A 102 -13.29 -6.40 9.53
C ASP A 102 -12.68 -5.04 9.86
N VAL A 103 -12.77 -4.63 11.12
CA VAL A 103 -12.11 -3.40 11.63
C VAL A 103 -10.59 -3.52 11.52
N PHE A 104 -10.02 -4.68 11.86
CA PHE A 104 -8.58 -4.92 11.71
C PHE A 104 -8.14 -4.80 10.25
N PHE A 105 -8.82 -5.44 9.30
CA PHE A 105 -8.50 -5.34 7.87
C PHE A 105 -8.68 -3.92 7.35
N PHE A 106 -9.71 -3.20 7.78
CA PHE A 106 -9.93 -1.81 7.43
C PHE A 106 -8.77 -0.92 7.89
N ILE A 107 -8.39 -0.99 9.17
CA ILE A 107 -7.28 -0.22 9.73
C ILE A 107 -5.97 -0.59 9.01
N SER A 108 -5.73 -1.89 8.82
CA SER A 108 -4.53 -2.40 8.14
C SER A 108 -4.43 -1.90 6.70
N ALA A 109 -5.54 -1.86 5.96
CA ALA A 109 -5.60 -1.34 4.60
C ALA A 109 -5.31 0.17 4.57
N VAL A 110 -5.88 0.95 5.49
CA VAL A 110 -5.65 2.41 5.58
C VAL A 110 -4.18 2.71 5.91
N ILE A 111 -3.61 2.03 6.91
CA ILE A 111 -2.19 2.21 7.29
C ILE A 111 -1.28 1.80 6.14
N SER A 112 -1.54 0.66 5.50
CA SER A 112 -0.75 0.20 4.35
C SER A 112 -0.81 1.18 3.19
N ALA A 113 -2.00 1.72 2.88
CA ALA A 113 -2.19 2.69 1.81
C ALA A 113 -1.48 4.01 2.10
N PHE A 114 -1.53 4.47 3.35
CA PHE A 114 -0.78 5.64 3.80
C PHE A 114 0.73 5.44 3.67
N ALA A 115 1.25 4.32 4.18
CA ALA A 115 2.66 3.99 4.09
C ALA A 115 3.11 3.83 2.63
N PHE A 116 2.29 3.22 1.78
CA PHE A 116 2.57 3.08 0.35
C PHE A 116 2.56 4.43 -0.37
N TRP A 117 1.60 5.31 -0.07
CA TRP A 117 1.58 6.66 -0.62
C TRP A 117 2.83 7.45 -0.22
N ILE A 118 3.23 7.41 1.06
CA ILE A 118 4.47 8.05 1.53
C ILE A 118 5.67 7.54 0.75
N THR A 119 5.83 6.21 0.65
CA THR A 119 7.00 5.64 -0.03
C THR A 119 7.00 5.96 -1.54
N ASP A 120 5.86 5.90 -2.23
CA ASP A 120 5.76 6.28 -3.65
C ASP A 120 6.08 7.75 -3.88
N GLU A 121 5.59 8.65 -3.02
CA GLU A 121 5.85 10.09 -3.15
C GLU A 121 7.30 10.44 -2.79
N LEU A 122 7.87 9.86 -1.74
CA LEU A 122 9.29 10.03 -1.40
C LEU A 122 10.20 9.58 -2.54
N MET A 123 9.86 8.48 -3.23
CA MET A 123 10.62 8.00 -4.38
C MET A 123 10.48 8.86 -5.65
N LYS A 124 9.60 9.87 -5.65
CA LYS A 124 9.55 10.90 -6.71
C LYS A 124 10.59 12.00 -6.52
N ASN A 125 11.20 12.12 -5.33
CA ASN A 125 12.24 13.12 -5.05
C ASN A 125 13.56 12.80 -5.78
N GLU A 126 14.26 13.84 -6.23
CA GLU A 126 15.56 13.74 -6.93
C GLU A 126 16.63 12.90 -6.21
N PRO A 127 16.90 13.04 -4.90
CA PRO A 127 17.89 12.21 -4.22
C PRO A 127 17.54 10.72 -4.27
N CYS A 128 16.26 10.37 -4.15
CA CYS A 128 15.80 8.99 -4.27
C CYS A 128 15.91 8.47 -5.71
N LYS A 129 15.70 9.31 -6.73
CA LYS A 129 15.93 8.93 -8.14
C LYS A 129 17.39 8.54 -8.37
N LEU A 130 18.34 9.31 -7.82
CA LEU A 130 19.77 9.04 -7.97
C LEU A 130 20.17 7.72 -7.29
N LYS A 131 19.74 7.51 -6.02
CA LYS A 131 19.98 6.25 -5.29
C LYS A 131 19.37 5.05 -6.03
N ARG A 132 18.16 5.17 -6.57
CA ARG A 132 17.51 4.12 -7.34
C ARG A 132 18.26 3.78 -8.62
N ARG A 133 18.75 4.77 -9.37
CA ARG A 133 19.58 4.53 -10.56
C ARG A 133 20.85 3.77 -10.22
N LYS A 134 21.54 4.15 -9.14
CA LYS A 134 22.71 3.40 -8.64
C LYS A 134 22.37 1.94 -8.31
N LEU A 135 21.29 1.70 -7.57
CA LEU A 135 20.86 0.33 -7.22
C LEU A 135 20.53 -0.50 -8.47
N LEU A 136 19.78 0.06 -9.43
CA LEU A 136 19.40 -0.63 -10.66
C LEU A 136 20.61 -0.92 -11.55
N ASN A 137 21.56 0.02 -11.66
CA ASN A 137 22.80 -0.21 -12.39
C ASN A 137 23.62 -1.31 -11.74
N TRP A 138 23.74 -1.31 -10.41
CA TRP A 138 24.43 -2.37 -9.68
C TRP A 138 23.81 -3.76 -9.91
N ILE A 139 22.48 -3.86 -9.96
CA ILE A 139 21.78 -5.12 -10.31
C ILE A 139 21.97 -5.48 -11.78
N GLY A 140 22.00 -4.49 -12.69
CA GLY A 140 22.23 -4.69 -14.12
C GLY A 140 23.65 -5.19 -14.43
N ASP A 141 24.64 -4.71 -13.68
CA ASP A 141 26.04 -5.12 -13.77
C ASP A 141 26.29 -6.52 -13.17
N LEU A 142 25.33 -7.07 -12.41
CA LEU A 142 25.31 -8.45 -11.93
C LEU A 142 24.81 -9.46 -12.98
N LYS A 143 24.59 -9.03 -14.24
CA LYS A 143 24.41 -9.95 -15.37
C LYS A 143 25.74 -10.68 -15.65
N ILE A 144 25.94 -11.78 -14.93
CA ILE A 144 26.91 -12.84 -15.24
C ILE A 144 26.39 -13.66 -16.42
#